data_AF-A0A5C6CGT8-F1
#
_entry.id   AF-A0A5C6CGT8-F1
#
_cell.length_a   1.000
_cell.length_b   1.000
_cell.length_c   1.000
_cell.angle_alpha   90.00
_cell.angle_beta   90.00
_cell.angle_gamma   90.00
#
_symmetry.space_group_name_H-M   'P 1'
#
loop_
_entity.id
_entity.type
_entity.pdbx_description
1 polymer ?
#
loop_
_entity_poly.entity_id
_entity_poly.type
_entity_poly.pdbx_seq_one_letter_code
_entity_poly.pdbx_strand_id
1 'polypeptide(L)'
;MAKVYFRGSRADAATLVRQVIQSLTGRGASHAILAQGVHRSIGMAALSDIHDDFVRKAKGGTGEDGVKWPPLAPATLAYGRRAPKGKGHAPGGKDGLLTRRQLKRWREIYGTRLARFAASMPLGAAKARAAKIAWATVKAEGGKTKIAEYANIPHEILRDTGVLLNSLSPGEVGSNSDQIFKTILGGVIVGTNVPYAAAHQNGKRPFLPKGEAPQVWRDRWALTGERAITIALEHAIGGRHD
;
A
#
# COMPACT_ATOMS: atom_id res chain seq x y z
N MET A 1 -24.03 14.28 -29.84
CA MET A 1 -24.50 15.24 -28.82
C MET A 1 -25.97 14.97 -28.54
N ALA A 2 -26.30 14.47 -27.36
CA ALA A 2 -27.68 14.37 -26.92
C ALA A 2 -28.15 15.78 -26.50
N LYS A 3 -29.29 16.25 -27.05
CA LYS A 3 -29.91 17.51 -26.66
C LYS A 3 -30.98 17.19 -25.61
N VAL A 4 -30.80 17.71 -24.39
CA VAL A 4 -31.83 17.67 -23.34
C VAL A 4 -32.60 18.98 -23.40
N TYR A 5 -33.93 18.90 -23.52
CA TYR A 5 -34.80 20.08 -23.52
C TYR A 5 -35.43 20.25 -22.13
N PHE A 6 -35.00 21.26 -21.39
CA PHE A 6 -35.65 21.65 -20.14
C PHE A 6 -36.92 22.47 -20.46
N ARG A 7 -38.10 21.99 -20.04
CA ARG A 7 -39.39 22.66 -20.26
C ARG A 7 -39.93 23.41 -19.03
N GLY A 8 -39.09 23.67 -18.03
CA GLY A 8 -39.48 24.41 -16.82
C GLY A 8 -39.17 25.91 -16.89
N SER A 9 -39.74 26.68 -15.97
CA SER A 9 -39.40 28.08 -15.77
C SER A 9 -38.04 28.25 -15.08
N ARG A 10 -37.44 29.44 -15.17
CA ARG A 10 -36.21 29.77 -14.42
C ARG A 10 -36.40 29.59 -12.90
N ALA A 11 -37.61 29.79 -12.39
CA ALA A 11 -37.96 29.57 -10.99
C ALA A 11 -37.94 28.07 -10.63
N ASP A 12 -38.37 27.20 -11.54
CA ASP A 12 -38.34 25.74 -11.36
C ASP A 12 -36.89 25.23 -11.34
N ALA A 13 -36.04 25.75 -12.24
CA ALA A 13 -34.61 25.43 -12.23
C ALA A 13 -33.93 25.87 -10.92
N ALA A 14 -34.21 27.08 -10.43
CA ALA A 14 -33.67 27.57 -9.16
C ALA A 14 -34.19 26.78 -7.95
N THR A 15 -35.41 26.25 -8.02
CA THR A 15 -35.99 25.39 -6.98
C THR A 15 -35.36 24.01 -6.99
N LEU A 16 -35.14 23.40 -8.16
CA LEU A 16 -34.42 22.15 -8.33
C LEU A 16 -32.96 22.26 -7.83
N VAL A 17 -32.25 23.34 -8.18
CA VAL A 17 -30.88 23.57 -7.70
C VAL A 17 -30.85 23.71 -6.18
N ARG A 18 -31.78 24.48 -5.59
CA ARG A 18 -31.89 24.58 -4.12
C ARG A 18 -32.24 23.25 -3.48
N GLN A 19 -33.12 22.46 -4.07
CA GLN A 19 -33.44 21.11 -3.62
C GLN A 19 -32.21 20.20 -3.68
N VAL A 20 -31.43 20.21 -4.76
CA VAL A 20 -30.18 19.44 -4.86
C VAL A 20 -29.18 19.89 -3.82
N ILE A 21 -28.99 21.19 -3.61
CA ILE A 21 -28.10 21.72 -2.55
C ILE A 21 -28.59 21.28 -1.16
N GLN A 22 -29.89 21.41 -0.87
CA GLN A 22 -30.50 20.97 0.38
C GLN A 22 -30.35 19.45 0.57
N SER A 23 -30.46 18.68 -0.51
CA SER A 23 -30.28 17.23 -0.52
C SER A 23 -28.83 16.84 -0.21
N LEU A 24 -27.87 17.44 -0.91
CA LEU A 24 -26.43 17.21 -0.74
C LEU A 24 -25.95 17.61 0.66
N THR A 25 -26.55 18.65 1.24
CA THR A 25 -26.28 19.10 2.62
C THR A 25 -27.10 18.34 3.67
N GLY A 26 -27.91 17.36 3.26
CA GLY A 26 -28.81 16.52 4.08
C GLY A 26 -29.87 17.28 4.87
N ARG A 27 -30.28 18.45 4.39
CA ARG A 27 -31.41 19.24 4.87
C ARG A 27 -32.66 18.89 4.03
N GLY A 28 -33.17 17.67 4.16
CA GLY A 28 -34.43 17.24 3.50
C GLY A 28 -34.61 15.72 3.45
N ALA A 29 -35.79 15.23 3.82
CA ALA A 29 -36.08 13.79 3.93
C ALA A 29 -36.17 13.05 2.56
N SER A 30 -36.61 13.73 1.50
CA SER A 30 -36.96 13.08 0.22
C SER A 30 -35.81 12.84 -0.76
N HIS A 31 -34.57 13.22 -0.42
CA HIS A 31 -33.46 13.18 -1.39
C HIS A 31 -32.16 12.60 -0.83
N ALA A 32 -32.22 11.90 0.30
CA ALA A 32 -31.08 11.22 0.90
C ALA A 32 -30.38 10.25 -0.07
N ILE A 33 -31.14 9.60 -0.96
CA ILE A 33 -30.62 8.63 -1.94
C ILE A 33 -29.70 9.31 -2.97
N LEU A 34 -30.06 10.49 -3.48
CA LEU A 34 -29.25 11.21 -4.48
C LEU A 34 -27.94 11.70 -3.87
N ALA A 35 -28.01 12.28 -2.67
CA ALA A 35 -26.83 12.73 -1.94
C ALA A 35 -25.90 11.56 -1.59
N GLN A 36 -26.47 10.42 -1.18
CA GLN A 36 -25.71 9.21 -0.95
C GLN A 36 -25.02 8.71 -2.23
N GLY A 37 -25.67 8.80 -3.38
CA GLY A 37 -25.08 8.48 -4.69
C GLY A 37 -23.85 9.35 -5.00
N VAL A 38 -23.97 10.67 -4.84
CA VAL A 38 -22.85 11.62 -5.08
C VAL A 38 -21.69 11.36 -4.12
N HIS A 39 -21.96 11.26 -2.81
CA HIS A 39 -20.94 10.95 -1.81
C HIS A 39 -20.29 9.59 -2.05
N ARG A 40 -21.06 8.60 -2.52
CA ARG A 40 -20.52 7.30 -2.89
C ARG A 40 -19.56 7.42 -4.07
N SER A 41 -19.91 8.13 -5.13
CA SER A 41 -19.02 8.34 -6.28
C SER A 41 -17.73 9.04 -5.87
N ILE A 42 -17.80 10.07 -5.02
CA ILE A 42 -16.62 10.76 -4.50
C ILE A 42 -15.75 9.81 -3.66
N GLY A 43 -16.36 9.02 -2.77
CA GLY A 43 -15.63 8.07 -1.93
C GLY A 43 -14.91 7.00 -2.75
N MET A 44 -15.53 6.53 -3.84
CA MET A 44 -14.92 5.56 -4.74
C MET A 44 -13.72 6.15 -5.48
N ALA A 45 -13.82 7.41 -5.93
CA ALA A 45 -12.68 8.12 -6.51
C ALA A 45 -11.55 8.30 -5.49
N ALA A 46 -11.88 8.66 -4.24
CA ALA A 46 -10.89 8.78 -3.18
C ALA A 46 -10.18 7.46 -2.88
N LEU A 47 -10.90 6.34 -2.77
CA LEU A 47 -10.29 5.03 -2.61
C LEU A 47 -9.39 4.65 -3.80
N SER A 48 -9.82 4.95 -5.03
CA SER A 48 -9.00 4.70 -6.22
C SER A 48 -7.68 5.45 -6.16
N ASP A 49 -7.71 6.74 -5.82
CA ASP A 49 -6.50 7.57 -5.73
C ASP A 49 -5.56 7.09 -4.63
N ILE A 50 -6.10 6.77 -3.45
CA ILE A 50 -5.35 6.21 -2.33
C ILE A 50 -4.71 4.87 -2.73
N HIS A 51 -5.46 3.99 -3.39
CA HIS A 51 -4.99 2.68 -3.83
C HIS A 51 -3.86 2.80 -4.86
N ASP A 52 -4.04 3.62 -5.89
CA ASP A 52 -3.05 3.80 -6.95
C ASP A 52 -1.76 4.41 -6.40
N ASP A 53 -1.89 5.38 -5.48
CA ASP A 53 -0.76 5.99 -4.82
C ASP A 53 -0.04 5.01 -3.87
N PHE A 54 -0.78 4.15 -3.18
CA PHE A 54 -0.20 3.05 -2.42
C PHE A 54 0.63 2.15 -3.32
N VAL A 55 0.10 1.71 -4.47
CA VAL A 55 0.81 0.84 -5.42
C VAL A 55 2.07 1.52 -5.95
N ARG A 56 1.98 2.80 -6.29
CA ARG A 56 3.12 3.61 -6.75
C ARG A 56 4.22 3.69 -5.69
N LYS A 57 3.87 4.03 -4.46
CA LYS A 57 4.81 4.13 -3.31
C LYS A 57 5.38 2.76 -2.94
N ALA A 58 4.57 1.69 -3.00
CA ALA A 58 4.99 0.32 -2.75
C ALA A 58 6.10 -0.13 -3.70
N LYS A 59 6.04 0.28 -4.97
CA LYS A 59 7.07 0.00 -5.99
C LYS A 59 8.30 0.91 -5.88
N GLY A 60 8.38 1.78 -4.87
CA GLY A 60 9.48 2.72 -4.67
C GLY A 60 9.35 4.03 -5.46
N GLY A 61 8.17 4.30 -6.04
CA GLY A 61 7.85 5.59 -6.65
C GLY A 61 7.55 6.67 -5.60
N THR A 62 7.43 7.91 -6.08
CA THR A 62 6.92 9.04 -5.30
C THR A 62 5.42 9.15 -5.56
N GLY A 63 4.63 9.29 -4.49
CA GLY A 63 3.19 9.50 -4.61
C GLY A 63 2.84 10.88 -5.15
N GLU A 64 1.57 11.06 -5.53
CA GLU A 64 1.02 12.37 -5.90
C GLU A 64 0.91 13.31 -4.71
N ASP A 65 0.99 12.78 -3.49
CA ASP A 65 1.21 13.51 -2.24
C ASP A 65 2.66 13.97 -2.02
N GLY A 66 3.55 13.69 -2.98
CA GLY A 66 4.99 13.98 -2.89
C GLY A 66 5.74 13.05 -1.94
N VAL A 67 5.09 12.04 -1.35
CA VAL A 67 5.72 11.14 -0.39
C VAL A 67 6.35 9.96 -1.12
N LYS A 68 7.61 9.68 -0.81
CA LYS A 68 8.31 8.47 -1.24
C LYS A 68 8.63 7.59 -0.03
N TRP A 69 8.30 6.31 -0.11
CA TRP A 69 8.61 5.39 0.99
C TRP A 69 10.08 4.99 0.99
N PRO A 70 10.75 5.01 2.16
CA PRO A 70 12.12 4.50 2.26
C PRO A 70 12.14 2.99 2.00
N PRO A 71 13.16 2.49 1.27
CA PRO A 71 13.29 1.07 0.96
C PRO A 71 13.36 0.23 2.24
N LEU A 72 13.08 -1.07 2.11
CA LEU A 72 13.30 -1.99 3.22
C LEU A 72 14.79 -2.15 3.49
N ALA A 73 15.15 -2.39 4.74
CA ALA A 73 16.54 -2.66 5.08
C ALA A 73 17.00 -3.95 4.35
N PRO A 74 18.23 -4.00 3.82
CA PRO A 74 18.79 -5.19 3.17
C PRO A 74 18.61 -6.48 3.98
N ALA A 75 18.79 -6.39 5.31
CA ALA A 75 18.58 -7.52 6.22
C ALA A 75 17.12 -7.98 6.26
N THR A 76 16.15 -7.05 6.25
CA THR A 76 14.73 -7.38 6.20
C THR A 76 14.37 -8.13 4.92
N LEU A 77 14.96 -7.75 3.78
CA LEU A 77 14.74 -8.45 2.51
C LEU A 77 15.38 -9.85 2.51
N ALA A 78 16.61 -9.94 3.03
CA ALA A 78 17.39 -11.16 3.01
C ALA A 78 16.93 -12.23 4.00
N TYR A 79 16.38 -11.83 5.15
CA TYR A 79 15.97 -12.71 6.23
C TYR A 79 14.47 -12.67 6.51
N GLY A 80 13.71 -11.81 5.83
CA GLY A 80 12.27 -11.70 6.00
C GLY A 80 11.50 -12.86 5.37
N ARG A 81 10.18 -12.86 5.57
CA ARG A 81 9.27 -13.91 5.09
C ARG A 81 9.29 -14.10 3.56
N ARG A 82 9.67 -13.06 2.81
CA ARG A 82 9.71 -13.04 1.34
C ARG A 82 11.01 -13.54 0.73
N ALA A 83 12.05 -13.75 1.53
CA ALA A 83 13.28 -14.35 1.02
C ALA A 83 12.93 -15.75 0.47
N PRO A 84 13.36 -16.11 -0.75
CA PRO A 84 13.06 -17.41 -1.34
C PRO A 84 13.44 -18.53 -0.37
N LYS A 85 12.43 -19.31 0.05
CA LYS A 85 12.63 -20.52 0.87
C LYS A 85 13.13 -21.64 -0.04
N GLY A 86 14.45 -21.67 -0.26
CA GLY A 86 15.11 -22.60 -1.17
C GLY A 86 16.28 -23.34 -0.50
N LYS A 87 16.43 -24.63 -0.89
CA LYS A 87 17.26 -25.74 -0.35
C LYS A 87 18.77 -25.46 -0.22
N GLY A 88 19.14 -24.45 0.55
CA GLY A 88 20.52 -24.07 0.78
C GLY A 88 21.06 -24.58 2.11
N HIS A 89 22.22 -25.25 2.12
CA HIS A 89 22.89 -25.66 3.35
C HIS A 89 23.83 -24.55 3.85
N ALA A 90 23.43 -23.81 4.89
CA ALA A 90 24.32 -22.96 5.70
C ALA A 90 24.97 -23.78 6.84
N PRO A 91 26.07 -23.28 7.42
CA PRO A 91 26.55 -23.79 8.71
C PRO A 91 25.54 -23.43 9.80
N GLY A 92 24.97 -24.43 10.48
CA GLY A 92 23.94 -24.26 11.53
C GLY A 92 22.57 -24.89 11.21
N GLY A 93 22.36 -25.36 9.98
CA GLY A 93 21.16 -26.11 9.60
C GLY A 93 20.01 -25.20 9.14
N LYS A 94 19.64 -25.40 7.87
CA LYS A 94 18.52 -24.80 7.12
C LYS A 94 18.71 -23.30 6.81
N ASP A 95 18.99 -23.03 5.54
CA ASP A 95 18.97 -21.72 4.86
C ASP A 95 20.32 -21.03 4.57
N GLY A 96 21.19 -21.64 3.77
CA GLY A 96 22.41 -20.99 3.27
C GLY A 96 22.64 -21.16 1.78
N LEU A 97 22.96 -20.08 1.08
CA LEU A 97 23.20 -20.07 -0.38
C LEU A 97 24.52 -20.73 -0.82
N LEU A 98 25.20 -21.45 0.08
CA LEU A 98 26.44 -22.15 -0.24
C LEU A 98 26.12 -23.52 -0.86
N THR A 99 26.87 -23.87 -1.90
CA THR A 99 26.92 -25.25 -2.41
C THR A 99 27.47 -26.19 -1.32
N ARG A 100 27.19 -27.51 -1.42
CA ARG A 100 27.76 -28.50 -0.48
C ARG A 100 29.29 -28.42 -0.41
N ARG A 101 29.96 -28.18 -1.55
CA ARG A 101 31.41 -27.99 -1.65
C ARG A 101 31.86 -26.75 -0.89
N GLN A 102 31.22 -25.60 -1.13
CA GLN A 102 31.53 -24.34 -0.42
C GLN A 102 31.26 -24.46 1.08
N LEU A 103 30.20 -25.16 1.50
CA LEU A 103 29.92 -25.38 2.91
C LEU A 103 30.99 -26.27 3.57
N LYS A 104 31.40 -27.35 2.91
CA LYS A 104 32.49 -28.21 3.38
C LYS A 104 33.77 -27.39 3.54
N ARG A 105 34.13 -26.62 2.50
CA ARG A 105 35.29 -25.72 2.50
C ARG A 105 35.22 -24.68 3.62
N TRP A 106 34.06 -24.08 3.82
CA TRP A 106 33.82 -23.14 4.92
C TRP A 106 34.10 -23.79 6.28
N ARG A 107 33.57 -25.00 6.52
CA ARG A 107 33.72 -25.72 7.79
C ARG A 107 35.17 -26.11 8.06
N GLU A 108 35.90 -26.55 7.03
CA GLU A 108 37.32 -26.86 7.12
C GLU A 108 38.14 -25.63 7.53
N ILE A 109 37.95 -24.51 6.83
CA ILE A 109 38.67 -23.26 7.14
C ILE A 109 38.29 -22.77 8.54
N TYR A 110 37.00 -22.76 8.85
CA TYR A 110 36.51 -22.32 10.16
C TYR A 110 37.09 -23.17 11.30
N GLY A 111 37.03 -24.50 11.20
CA GLY A 111 37.53 -25.42 12.23
C GLY A 111 39.02 -25.24 12.47
N THR A 112 39.82 -25.23 11.41
CA THR A 112 41.29 -25.05 11.49
C THR A 112 41.66 -23.69 12.08
N ARG A 113 40.97 -22.61 11.68
CA ARG A 113 41.24 -21.27 12.21
C ARG A 113 40.76 -21.12 13.66
N LEU A 114 39.60 -21.70 14.01
CA LEU A 114 39.06 -21.66 15.36
C LEU A 114 39.99 -22.37 16.34
N ALA A 115 40.47 -23.58 16.03
CA ALA A 115 41.41 -24.31 16.88
C ALA A 115 42.67 -23.48 17.18
N ARG A 116 43.23 -22.85 16.15
CA ARG A 116 44.40 -21.96 16.30
C ARG A 116 44.11 -20.72 17.13
N PHE A 117 42.98 -20.03 16.89
CA PHE A 117 42.67 -18.79 17.62
C PHE A 117 42.23 -19.05 19.06
N ALA A 118 41.49 -20.13 19.32
CA ALA A 118 41.03 -20.48 20.67
C ALA A 118 42.19 -20.72 21.64
N ALA A 119 43.37 -21.10 21.14
CA ALA A 119 44.59 -21.25 21.95
C ALA A 119 45.21 -19.92 22.41
N SER A 120 44.79 -18.78 21.85
CA SER A 120 45.46 -17.48 22.07
C SER A 120 44.51 -16.30 22.34
N MET A 121 43.19 -16.50 22.24
CA MET A 121 42.21 -15.45 22.52
C MET A 121 40.90 -16.03 23.04
N PRO A 122 40.04 -15.21 23.70
CA PRO A 122 38.75 -15.67 24.20
C PRO A 122 37.89 -16.32 23.11
N LEU A 123 37.17 -17.38 23.46
CA LEU A 123 36.42 -18.21 22.51
C LEU A 123 35.46 -17.40 21.61
N GLY A 124 34.78 -16.39 22.16
CA GLY A 124 33.90 -15.51 21.39
C GLY A 124 34.64 -14.75 20.27
N ALA A 125 35.79 -14.16 20.60
CA ALA A 125 36.64 -13.46 19.63
C ALA A 125 37.26 -14.44 18.62
N ALA A 126 37.66 -15.62 19.07
CA ALA A 126 38.20 -16.68 18.21
C ALA A 126 37.17 -17.13 17.16
N LYS A 127 35.92 -17.39 17.58
CA LYS A 127 34.81 -17.74 16.68
C LYS A 127 34.54 -16.64 15.65
N ALA A 128 34.45 -15.38 16.09
CA ALA A 128 34.21 -14.25 15.20
C ALA A 128 35.33 -14.10 14.15
N ARG A 129 36.60 -14.20 14.57
CA ARG A 129 37.76 -14.08 13.68
C ARG A 129 37.86 -15.27 12.70
N ALA A 130 37.63 -16.50 13.18
CA ALA A 130 37.60 -17.69 12.32
C ALA A 130 36.49 -17.60 11.27
N ALA A 131 35.27 -17.21 11.67
CA ALA A 131 34.16 -17.03 10.76
C ALA A 131 34.42 -15.95 9.72
N LYS A 132 35.04 -14.81 10.11
CA LYS A 132 35.43 -13.74 9.18
C LYS A 132 36.36 -14.26 8.08
N ILE A 133 37.39 -15.02 8.44
CA ILE A 133 38.33 -15.61 7.47
C ILE A 133 37.62 -16.63 6.58
N ALA A 134 36.87 -17.57 7.16
CA ALA A 134 36.17 -18.61 6.40
C ALA A 134 35.19 -18.00 5.38
N TRP A 135 34.43 -16.99 5.78
CA TRP A 135 33.54 -16.28 4.85
C TRP A 135 34.29 -15.49 3.79
N ALA A 136 35.40 -14.83 4.11
CA ALA A 136 36.20 -14.10 3.13
C ALA A 136 36.72 -15.05 2.03
N THR A 137 37.26 -16.20 2.41
CA THR A 137 37.73 -17.21 1.45
C THR A 137 36.59 -17.76 0.59
N VAL A 138 35.47 -18.16 1.21
CA VAL A 138 34.34 -18.73 0.45
C VAL A 138 33.69 -17.69 -0.46
N LYS A 139 33.66 -16.41 -0.08
CA LYS A 139 33.21 -15.32 -0.96
C LYS A 139 34.13 -15.13 -2.16
N ALA A 140 35.45 -15.23 -1.98
CA ALA A 140 36.40 -15.19 -3.09
C ALA A 140 36.20 -16.37 -4.07
N GLU A 141 35.74 -17.52 -3.58
CA GLU A 141 35.34 -18.69 -4.38
C GLU A 141 33.90 -18.59 -4.96
N GLY A 142 33.30 -17.39 -4.96
CA GLY A 142 31.96 -17.13 -5.49
C GLY A 142 30.81 -17.52 -4.55
N GLY A 143 31.08 -17.82 -3.29
CA GLY A 143 30.05 -18.09 -2.28
C GLY A 143 29.28 -16.84 -1.91
N LYS A 144 27.94 -16.89 -2.06
CA LYS A 144 27.06 -15.76 -1.77
C LYS A 144 26.43 -15.85 -0.39
N THR A 145 26.20 -14.69 0.23
CA THR A 145 25.41 -14.58 1.46
C THR A 145 23.96 -14.27 1.13
N LYS A 146 23.01 -14.58 2.04
CA LYS A 146 21.60 -14.21 1.88
C LYS A 146 21.44 -12.72 1.57
N ILE A 147 22.18 -11.85 2.26
CA ILE A 147 22.18 -10.41 1.99
C ILE A 147 22.67 -10.13 0.56
N ALA A 148 23.80 -10.71 0.15
CA ALA A 148 24.35 -10.47 -1.18
C ALA A 148 23.41 -10.90 -2.32
N GLU A 149 22.63 -11.97 -2.13
CA GLU A 149 21.71 -12.47 -3.15
C GLU A 149 20.35 -11.77 -3.11
N TYR A 150 19.81 -11.54 -1.91
CA TYR A 150 18.40 -11.18 -1.74
C TYR A 150 18.17 -9.71 -1.37
N ALA A 151 19.20 -8.97 -0.95
CA ALA A 151 19.03 -7.56 -0.59
C ALA A 151 18.64 -6.66 -1.77
N ASN A 152 18.99 -7.05 -2.99
CA ASN A 152 18.76 -6.25 -4.21
C ASN A 152 17.60 -6.77 -5.05
N ILE A 153 16.81 -7.72 -4.54
CA ILE A 153 15.64 -8.22 -5.26
C ILE A 153 14.57 -7.12 -5.33
N PRO A 154 13.95 -6.88 -6.51
CA PRO A 154 12.78 -6.02 -6.62
C PRO A 154 11.69 -6.46 -5.64
N HIS A 155 11.21 -5.54 -4.82
CA HIS A 155 10.22 -5.83 -3.79
C HIS A 155 9.21 -4.70 -3.68
N GLU A 156 8.00 -5.05 -3.28
CA GLU A 156 6.96 -4.08 -3.02
C GLU A 156 6.78 -3.86 -1.51
N ILE A 157 6.88 -2.62 -1.08
CA ILE A 157 6.83 -2.24 0.33
C ILE A 157 5.36 -2.29 0.82
N LEU A 158 5.12 -2.77 2.05
CA LEU A 158 3.79 -2.95 2.66
C LEU A 158 2.80 -3.89 1.92
N ARG A 159 3.28 -4.68 0.95
CA ARG A 159 2.46 -5.67 0.22
C ARG A 159 2.75 -7.13 0.62
N ASP A 160 2.89 -7.41 1.92
CA ASP A 160 3.24 -8.77 2.38
C ASP A 160 2.10 -9.77 2.16
N THR A 161 0.91 -9.43 2.62
CA THR A 161 -0.30 -10.26 2.49
C THR A 161 -1.33 -9.66 1.54
N GLY A 162 -1.11 -8.43 1.08
CA GLY A 162 -2.08 -7.66 0.29
C GLY A 162 -3.27 -7.13 1.09
N VAL A 163 -3.45 -7.53 2.36
CA VAL A 163 -4.62 -7.17 3.18
C VAL A 163 -4.84 -5.65 3.27
N LEU A 164 -3.78 -4.88 3.59
CA LEU A 164 -3.87 -3.42 3.65
C LEU A 164 -4.14 -2.77 2.28
N LEU A 165 -3.63 -3.34 1.19
CA LEU A 165 -3.92 -2.81 -0.13
C LEU A 165 -5.38 -3.09 -0.51
N ASN A 166 -5.84 -4.32 -0.27
CA ASN A 166 -7.18 -4.78 -0.60
C ASN A 166 -8.26 -4.04 0.21
N SER A 167 -7.96 -3.59 1.43
CA SER A 167 -8.89 -2.76 2.21
C SER A 167 -9.04 -1.35 1.65
N LEU A 168 -8.08 -0.87 0.86
CA LEU A 168 -8.10 0.43 0.20
C LEU A 168 -8.60 0.35 -1.25
N SER A 169 -8.87 -0.84 -1.79
CA SER A 169 -9.33 -0.98 -3.17
C SER A 169 -10.75 -0.42 -3.36
N PRO A 170 -11.04 0.28 -4.48
CA PRO A 170 -12.36 0.84 -4.80
C PRO A 170 -13.37 -0.24 -5.27
N GLY A 171 -13.37 -1.41 -4.64
CA GLY A 171 -14.27 -2.52 -4.98
C GLY A 171 -15.71 -2.28 -4.54
N GLU A 172 -16.50 -3.34 -4.43
CA GLU A 172 -17.86 -3.23 -3.93
C GLU A 172 -17.86 -2.78 -2.46
N VAL A 173 -18.49 -1.63 -2.19
CA VAL A 173 -18.64 -1.08 -0.84
C VAL A 173 -19.29 -2.13 0.06
N GLY A 174 -18.60 -2.50 1.14
CA GLY A 174 -19.07 -3.52 2.11
C GLY A 174 -18.61 -4.95 1.82
N SER A 175 -17.97 -5.22 0.68
CA SER A 175 -17.40 -6.54 0.38
C SER A 175 -16.17 -6.89 1.23
N ASN A 176 -15.49 -5.87 1.78
CA ASN A 176 -14.32 -6.02 2.62
C ASN A 176 -14.58 -5.42 4.01
N SER A 177 -14.57 -6.26 5.05
CA SER A 177 -14.79 -5.84 6.44
C SER A 177 -13.73 -4.88 6.97
N ASP A 178 -12.53 -4.89 6.37
CA ASP A 178 -11.42 -4.02 6.77
C ASP A 178 -11.44 -2.66 6.05
N GLN A 179 -12.36 -2.45 5.11
CA GLN A 179 -12.54 -1.18 4.43
C GLN A 179 -13.44 -0.25 5.25
N ILE A 180 -12.99 0.99 5.44
CA ILE A 180 -13.86 2.06 5.94
C ILE A 180 -14.45 2.76 4.73
N PHE A 181 -15.77 2.70 4.61
CA PHE A 181 -16.54 3.50 3.66
C PHE A 181 -17.86 3.90 4.30
N LYS A 182 -17.95 5.13 4.80
CA LYS A 182 -19.13 5.63 5.51
C LYS A 182 -19.57 6.97 4.95
N THR A 183 -20.76 7.03 4.37
CA THR A 183 -21.38 8.31 4.04
C THR A 183 -21.83 9.02 5.31
N ILE A 184 -21.53 10.30 5.41
CA ILE A 184 -21.92 11.18 6.51
C ILE A 184 -22.70 12.37 5.96
N LEU A 185 -23.24 13.20 6.84
CA LEU A 185 -23.88 14.44 6.45
C LEU A 185 -22.85 15.35 5.75
N GLY A 186 -23.07 15.62 4.45
CA GLY A 186 -22.19 16.47 3.65
C GLY A 186 -20.85 15.84 3.24
N GLY A 187 -20.70 14.51 3.31
CA GLY A 187 -19.48 13.89 2.81
C GLY A 187 -19.40 12.37 2.92
N VAL A 188 -18.17 11.88 2.80
CA VAL A 188 -17.81 10.47 2.87
C VAL A 188 -16.50 10.30 3.62
N ILE A 189 -16.45 9.29 4.47
CA ILE A 189 -15.24 8.85 5.16
C ILE A 189 -14.76 7.59 4.45
N VAL A 190 -13.50 7.60 4.00
CA VAL A 190 -12.83 6.45 3.41
C VAL A 190 -11.56 6.11 4.19
N GLY A 191 -11.18 4.84 4.24
CA GLY A 191 -9.99 4.40 4.96
C GLY A 191 -9.95 2.90 5.21
N THR A 192 -9.30 2.49 6.30
CA THR A 192 -9.15 1.07 6.65
C THR A 192 -9.12 0.82 8.15
N ASN A 193 -9.68 -0.33 8.56
CA ASN A 193 -9.63 -0.88 9.91
C ASN A 193 -8.50 -1.90 10.13
N VAL A 194 -7.62 -2.12 9.15
CA VAL A 194 -6.52 -3.08 9.28
C VAL A 194 -5.67 -2.72 10.51
N PRO A 195 -5.48 -3.64 11.50
CA PRO A 195 -4.94 -3.28 12.82
C PRO A 195 -3.56 -2.61 12.80
N TYR A 196 -2.70 -2.99 11.85
CA TYR A 196 -1.35 -2.45 11.71
C TYR A 196 -1.28 -1.20 10.82
N ALA A 197 -2.39 -0.76 10.22
CA ALA A 197 -2.42 0.40 9.33
C ALA A 197 -1.99 1.68 10.06
N ALA A 198 -2.48 1.90 11.28
CA ALA A 198 -2.15 3.10 12.06
C ALA A 198 -0.64 3.25 12.31
N ALA A 199 0.06 2.14 12.57
CA ALA A 199 1.51 2.14 12.77
C ALA A 199 2.28 2.57 11.51
N HIS A 200 1.78 2.22 10.32
CA HIS A 200 2.36 2.67 9.05
C HIS A 200 2.00 4.12 8.74
N GLN A 201 0.74 4.50 8.94
CA GLN A 201 0.24 5.85 8.70
C GLN A 201 0.99 6.90 9.52
N ASN A 202 1.23 6.60 10.80
CA ASN A 202 1.94 7.49 11.71
C ASN A 202 3.46 7.34 11.66
N GLY A 203 3.95 6.32 10.93
CA GLY A 203 5.37 5.99 10.84
C GLY A 203 6.08 6.58 9.63
N LYS A 204 7.08 5.82 9.15
CA LYS A 204 7.94 6.17 8.01
C LYS A 204 7.29 5.98 6.63
N ARG A 205 6.12 5.35 6.58
CA ARG A 205 5.46 4.92 5.34
C ARG A 205 3.97 5.26 5.37
N PRO A 206 3.62 6.54 5.49
CA PRO A 206 2.23 6.96 5.43
C PRO A 206 1.65 6.62 4.06
N PHE A 207 0.46 6.04 4.04
CA PHE A 207 -0.24 5.71 2.80
C PHE A 207 -1.34 6.71 2.47
N LEU A 208 -1.89 7.39 3.48
CA LEU A 208 -2.72 8.57 3.34
C LEU A 208 -1.89 9.85 3.52
N PRO A 209 -2.30 10.96 2.91
CA PRO A 209 -1.75 12.28 3.21
C PRO A 209 -1.80 12.59 4.72
N LYS A 210 -0.76 13.23 5.26
CA LYS A 210 -0.74 13.66 6.68
C LYS A 210 -1.51 14.95 6.96
N GLY A 211 -1.95 15.64 5.91
CA GLY A 211 -2.74 16.87 5.98
C GLY A 211 -3.88 16.80 4.99
N GLU A 212 -4.07 17.87 4.24
CA GLU A 212 -5.06 17.90 3.17
C GLU A 212 -4.70 16.91 2.04
N ALA A 213 -5.74 16.45 1.34
CA ALA A 213 -5.54 15.68 0.12
C ALA A 213 -4.79 16.54 -0.93
N PRO A 214 -3.89 15.94 -1.73
CA PRO A 214 -3.23 16.64 -2.83
C PRO A 214 -4.24 17.32 -3.75
N GLN A 215 -3.90 18.49 -4.29
CA GLN A 215 -4.81 19.25 -5.15
C GLN A 215 -5.34 18.41 -6.32
N VAL A 216 -4.47 17.63 -6.96
CA VAL A 216 -4.83 16.73 -8.06
C VAL A 216 -5.87 15.67 -7.68
N TRP A 217 -5.93 15.24 -6.41
CA TRP A 217 -6.99 14.34 -5.94
C TRP A 217 -8.28 15.12 -5.76
N ARG A 218 -8.21 16.29 -5.10
CA ARG A 218 -9.37 17.16 -4.87
C ARG A 218 -10.06 17.54 -6.18
N ASP A 219 -9.29 17.89 -7.21
CA ASP A 219 -9.81 18.24 -8.53
C ASP A 219 -10.54 17.05 -9.18
N ARG A 220 -9.98 15.84 -9.09
CA ARG A 220 -10.60 14.61 -9.60
C ARG A 220 -11.86 14.22 -8.83
N TRP A 221 -11.87 14.42 -7.52
CA TRP A 221 -13.03 14.17 -6.67
C TRP A 221 -14.14 15.17 -6.96
N ALA A 222 -13.80 16.45 -7.14
CA ALA A 222 -14.74 17.50 -7.53
C ALA A 222 -15.39 17.18 -8.87
N LEU A 223 -14.59 16.86 -9.89
CA LEU A 223 -15.09 16.47 -11.22
C LEU A 223 -16.00 15.23 -11.15
N THR A 224 -15.65 14.25 -10.31
CA THR A 224 -16.48 13.05 -10.08
C THR A 224 -17.82 13.43 -9.44
N GLY A 225 -17.79 14.33 -8.46
CA GLY A 225 -18.99 14.87 -7.82
C GLY A 225 -19.89 15.62 -8.80
N GLU A 226 -19.32 16.51 -9.62
CA GLU A 226 -20.05 17.26 -10.66
C GLU A 226 -20.77 16.33 -11.65
N ARG A 227 -20.08 15.28 -12.11
CA ARG A 227 -20.67 14.26 -12.99
C ARG A 227 -21.81 13.52 -12.29
N ALA A 228 -21.62 13.09 -11.04
CA ALA A 228 -22.65 12.41 -10.27
C ALA A 228 -23.89 13.29 -10.03
N ILE A 229 -23.69 14.58 -9.76
CA ILE A 229 -24.78 15.57 -9.64
C ILE A 229 -25.51 15.74 -10.97
N THR A 230 -24.79 15.82 -12.08
CA THR A 230 -25.38 15.95 -13.41
C THR A 230 -26.28 14.75 -13.72
N ILE A 231 -25.80 13.53 -13.51
CA ILE A 231 -26.58 12.29 -13.70
C ILE A 231 -27.80 12.27 -12.76
N ALA A 232 -27.63 12.67 -11.50
CA ALA A 232 -28.72 12.75 -10.54
C ALA A 232 -29.81 13.75 -10.98
N LEU A 233 -29.42 14.90 -11.52
CA LEU A 233 -30.32 15.91 -12.06
C LEU A 233 -31.04 15.42 -13.32
N GLU A 234 -30.32 14.76 -14.24
CA GLU A 234 -30.91 14.15 -15.44
C GLU A 234 -31.97 13.11 -15.07
N HIS A 235 -31.71 12.25 -14.08
CA HIS A 235 -32.71 11.30 -13.57
C HIS A 235 -33.90 11.97 -12.89
N ALA A 236 -33.69 13.08 -12.17
CA ALA A 236 -34.76 13.80 -11.49
C ALA A 236 -35.67 14.56 -12.47
N ILE A 237 -35.09 15.17 -13.51
CA ILE A 237 -35.82 15.96 -14.52
C ILE A 237 -36.43 15.06 -15.60
N GLY A 238 -35.70 14.00 -15.99
CA GLY A 238 -36.05 13.13 -17.10
C GLY A 238 -37.17 12.13 -16.81
N GLY A 239 -37.73 12.11 -15.59
CA GLY A 239 -38.90 11.35 -15.16
C GLY A 239 -39.07 10.01 -15.88
N ARG A 240 -38.49 8.92 -15.34
CA ARG A 240 -38.60 7.52 -15.81
C ARG A 240 -39.52 7.33 -17.02
N HIS A 241 -38.94 7.29 -18.22
CA HIS A 241 -39.54 6.57 -19.34
C HIS A 241 -39.04 5.12 -19.28
N ASP A 242 -39.51 4.39 -18.27
CA ASP A 242 -39.54 2.92 -18.28
C ASP A 242 -41.01 2.49 -18.25
#